data_AF-I7IS14-F1
#
_entry.id   AF-I7IS14-F1
#
_cell.length_a   1.000
_cell.length_b   1.000
_cell.length_c   1.000
_cell.angle_alpha   90.00
_cell.angle_beta   90.00
_cell.angle_gamma   90.00
#
_symmetry.space_group_name_H-M   'P 1'
#
loop_
_entity.id
_entity.type
_entity.pdbx_description
1 polymer ?
#
loop_
_entity_poly.entity_id
_entity_poly.type
_entity_poly.pdbx_seq_one_letter_code
_entity_poly.pdbx_strand_id
1 'polypeptide(L)'
;MVRIKPQNKLAHISDEKSKGTNADRKKDMPIKFLGRKGRRMAKILERRRQAKRERTERRRRRKRAIKAGLEPEPIQTPKTIESMRRVETWSVDTEGVACMIDEFQEYYNGNVTPKILITSNRRPSYKLRTFIKELLLIIPNSIYLARSEFLLKNVVKHALNESFTAIIMVNQGRDKLPHSFHIATLPDGPTVFYRLTSLKLASEMVGAAYSSTHYPEIVLDNFTTVLGQRLGRQLGSLFPPNPDFEGRRVITFRNQRDFIFFRHHRYVFRSMEKCSLVEIGPRFTLKIRSVQEGAFDLVHGLYEFLWKPDLQVDRKRFFL
;
A
#
# COMPACT_ATOMS: atom_id res chain seq x y z
N MET A 1 42.46 54.76 -54.61
CA MET A 1 43.61 54.27 -55.40
C MET A 1 43.86 52.84 -54.94
N VAL A 2 43.78 51.72 -55.66
CA VAL A 2 43.73 51.29 -57.08
C VAL A 2 43.12 49.86 -57.02
N ARG A 3 41.95 49.56 -57.62
CA ARG A 3 41.71 48.83 -58.88
C ARG A 3 42.25 47.37 -59.01
N ILE A 4 41.29 46.46 -59.30
CA ILE A 4 41.31 45.28 -60.23
C ILE A 4 41.40 43.83 -59.63
N LYS A 5 40.38 43.02 -59.99
CA LYS A 5 40.17 41.54 -59.86
C LYS A 5 40.99 40.76 -60.95
N PRO A 6 40.75 39.45 -61.24
CA PRO A 6 40.78 38.19 -60.47
C PRO A 6 41.68 37.12 -61.16
N GLN A 7 41.96 35.96 -60.55
CA GLN A 7 42.21 34.70 -61.31
C GLN A 7 41.76 33.44 -60.54
N ASN A 8 41.00 32.59 -61.23
CA ASN A 8 40.66 31.21 -60.89
C ASN A 8 41.89 30.30 -60.92
N LYS A 9 41.91 29.26 -60.07
CA LYS A 9 42.37 27.91 -60.44
C LYS A 9 41.78 26.86 -59.50
N LEU A 10 41.06 25.90 -60.08
CA LEU A 10 40.60 24.67 -59.46
C LEU A 10 41.79 23.81 -59.01
N ALA A 11 41.68 23.16 -57.85
CA ALA A 11 42.38 21.91 -57.57
C ALA A 11 41.57 21.06 -56.57
N HIS A 12 41.39 19.80 -56.95
CA HIS A 12 40.72 18.72 -56.24
C HIS A 12 41.29 18.49 -54.83
N ILE A 13 40.41 18.27 -53.85
CA ILE A 13 40.75 17.51 -52.63
C ILE A 13 39.67 16.45 -52.43
N SER A 14 40.16 15.22 -52.42
CA SER A 14 39.49 13.92 -52.37
C SER A 14 38.84 13.61 -51.03
N ASP A 15 37.75 12.82 -51.11
CA ASP A 15 37.02 12.18 -50.02
C ASP A 15 37.91 11.46 -48.98
N GLU A 16 37.93 11.98 -47.75
CA GLU A 16 38.31 11.18 -46.57
C GLU A 16 37.07 10.50 -45.99
N LYS A 17 36.87 9.22 -46.36
CA LYS A 17 35.93 8.32 -45.69
C LYS A 17 36.37 8.06 -44.25
N SER A 18 35.58 8.58 -43.30
CA SER A 18 35.67 8.29 -41.87
C SER A 18 35.66 6.78 -41.59
N LYS A 19 36.75 6.26 -41.01
CA LYS A 19 36.89 4.87 -40.57
C LYS A 19 36.02 4.61 -39.33
N GLY A 20 34.81 4.10 -39.53
CA GLY A 20 34.00 3.52 -38.46
C GLY A 20 34.69 2.32 -37.80
N THR A 21 34.71 2.31 -36.47
CA THR A 21 35.39 1.28 -35.66
C THR A 21 34.88 -0.14 -35.95
N ASN A 22 35.74 -1.14 -35.77
CA ASN A 22 35.49 -2.56 -36.07
C ASN A 22 34.31 -3.16 -35.27
N ALA A 23 33.81 -2.44 -34.25
CA ALA A 23 32.63 -2.81 -33.46
C ALA A 23 31.30 -2.51 -34.18
N ASP A 24 31.23 -1.48 -35.01
CA ASP A 24 30.00 -1.14 -35.73
C ASP A 24 29.77 -2.04 -36.94
N ARG A 25 30.83 -2.52 -37.60
CA ARG A 25 30.73 -3.53 -38.67
C ARG A 25 30.16 -4.88 -38.20
N LYS A 26 30.27 -5.22 -36.91
CA LYS A 26 29.68 -6.45 -36.34
C LYS A 26 28.18 -6.35 -36.10
N LYS A 27 27.58 -5.15 -36.06
CA LYS A 27 26.14 -4.97 -35.83
C LYS A 27 25.30 -5.25 -37.08
N ASP A 28 25.89 -5.09 -38.27
CA ASP A 28 25.22 -5.26 -39.57
C ASP A 28 25.65 -6.53 -40.31
N MET A 29 26.24 -7.52 -39.62
CA MET A 29 26.51 -8.81 -40.24
C MET A 29 25.19 -9.60 -40.46
N PRO A 30 24.98 -10.20 -41.65
CA PRO A 30 23.82 -11.03 -41.91
C PRO A 30 23.70 -12.13 -40.85
N ILE A 31 22.47 -12.46 -40.44
CA ILE A 31 22.17 -13.48 -39.40
C ILE A 31 22.90 -14.81 -39.65
N LYS A 32 23.26 -15.10 -40.91
CA LYS A 32 24.03 -16.27 -41.34
C LYS A 32 25.48 -16.29 -40.82
N PHE A 33 26.11 -15.17 -40.45
CA PHE A 33 27.50 -15.11 -39.97
C PHE A 33 27.62 -15.07 -38.44
N LEU A 34 26.49 -14.97 -37.73
CA LEU A 34 26.44 -15.04 -36.27
C LEU A 34 26.51 -16.50 -35.80
N GLY A 35 27.18 -16.75 -34.68
CA GLY A 35 27.16 -18.06 -34.00
C GLY A 35 25.74 -18.43 -33.53
N ARG A 36 25.50 -19.70 -33.15
CA ARG A 36 24.15 -20.23 -32.81
C ARG A 36 23.37 -19.34 -31.82
N LYS A 37 24.02 -18.80 -30.79
CA LYS A 37 23.43 -17.86 -29.80
C LYS A 37 23.04 -16.51 -30.44
N GLY A 38 23.90 -15.96 -31.30
CA GLY A 38 23.64 -14.70 -32.02
C GLY A 38 22.49 -14.84 -33.02
N ARG A 39 22.40 -15.96 -33.76
CA ARG A 39 21.28 -16.22 -34.67
C ARG A 39 19.94 -16.32 -33.93
N ARG A 40 19.92 -16.97 -32.76
CA ARG A 40 18.72 -17.08 -31.91
C ARG A 40 18.27 -15.70 -31.41
N MET A 41 19.20 -14.87 -30.95
CA MET A 41 18.88 -13.53 -30.47
C MET A 41 18.37 -12.61 -31.60
N ALA A 42 18.99 -12.67 -32.78
CA ALA A 42 18.54 -11.89 -33.94
C ALA A 42 17.09 -12.24 -34.33
N LYS A 43 16.76 -13.54 -34.41
CA LYS A 43 15.38 -14.00 -34.68
C LYS A 43 14.38 -13.55 -33.61
N ILE A 44 14.75 -13.57 -32.33
CA ILE A 44 13.89 -13.06 -31.24
C ILE A 44 13.63 -11.56 -31.41
N LEU A 45 14.66 -10.79 -31.78
CA LEU A 45 14.54 -9.35 -31.99
C LEU A 45 13.65 -9.03 -33.20
N GLU A 46 13.79 -9.76 -34.30
CA GLU A 46 12.91 -9.61 -35.47
C GLU A 46 11.45 -9.90 -35.13
N ARG A 47 11.17 -11.01 -34.43
CA ARG A 47 9.82 -11.34 -33.95
C ARG A 47 9.25 -10.23 -33.05
N ARG A 48 10.07 -9.66 -32.14
CA ARG A 48 9.65 -8.53 -31.29
C ARG A 48 9.35 -7.27 -32.12
N ARG A 49 10.13 -6.99 -33.17
CA ARG A 49 9.90 -5.86 -34.09
C ARG A 49 8.61 -6.04 -34.89
N GLN A 50 8.36 -7.23 -35.43
CA GLN A 50 7.12 -7.58 -36.14
C GLN A 50 5.91 -7.43 -35.21
N ALA A 51 5.94 -8.04 -34.02
CA ALA A 51 4.86 -7.92 -33.03
C ALA A 51 4.60 -6.46 -32.60
N LYS A 52 5.64 -5.61 -32.53
CA LYS A 52 5.48 -4.17 -32.23
C LYS A 52 4.79 -3.43 -33.38
N ARG A 53 5.12 -3.75 -34.64
CA ARG A 53 4.47 -3.18 -35.83
C ARG A 53 2.98 -3.55 -35.87
N GLU A 54 2.66 -4.83 -35.70
CA GLU A 54 1.27 -5.32 -35.65
C GLU A 54 0.45 -4.68 -34.53
N ARG A 55 1.01 -4.57 -33.32
CA ARG A 55 0.35 -3.87 -32.19
C ARG A 55 0.06 -2.40 -32.52
N THR A 56 0.96 -1.73 -33.21
CA THR A 56 0.80 -0.32 -33.61
C THR A 56 -0.26 -0.18 -34.68
N GLU A 57 -0.27 -1.08 -35.66
CA GLU A 57 -1.28 -1.10 -36.71
C GLU A 57 -2.68 -1.40 -36.15
N ARG A 58 -2.81 -2.38 -35.26
CA ARG A 58 -4.08 -2.67 -34.55
C ARG A 58 -4.60 -1.46 -33.79
N ARG A 59 -3.72 -0.73 -33.10
CA ARG A 59 -4.08 0.54 -32.43
C ARG A 59 -4.55 1.60 -33.43
N ARG A 60 -3.93 1.70 -34.61
CA ARG A 60 -4.35 2.63 -35.68
C ARG A 60 -5.70 2.25 -36.27
N ARG A 61 -5.93 0.96 -36.57
CA ARG A 61 -7.22 0.46 -37.08
C ARG A 61 -8.36 0.75 -36.11
N ARG A 62 -8.14 0.53 -34.81
CA ARG A 62 -9.11 0.89 -33.76
C ARG A 62 -9.44 2.38 -33.71
N LYS A 63 -8.42 3.25 -33.76
CA LYS A 63 -8.64 4.71 -33.82
C LYS A 63 -9.45 5.12 -35.04
N ARG A 64 -9.25 4.47 -36.19
CA ARG A 64 -10.03 4.70 -37.41
C ARG A 64 -11.48 4.25 -37.26
N ALA A 65 -11.73 3.06 -36.67
CA ALA A 65 -13.07 2.55 -36.41
C ALA A 65 -13.86 3.48 -35.47
N ILE A 66 -13.25 3.91 -34.36
CA ILE A 66 -13.87 4.87 -33.42
C ILE A 66 -14.22 6.18 -34.11
N LYS A 67 -13.31 6.72 -34.95
CA LYS A 67 -13.56 7.95 -35.72
C LYS A 67 -14.69 7.78 -36.75
N ALA A 68 -14.86 6.57 -37.28
CA ALA A 68 -15.91 6.23 -38.24
C ALA A 68 -17.26 5.87 -37.58
N GLY A 69 -17.37 5.95 -36.25
CA GLY A 69 -18.59 5.59 -35.52
C GLY A 69 -18.89 4.08 -35.48
N LEU A 70 -17.95 3.24 -35.92
CA LEU A 70 -18.06 1.78 -35.88
C LEU A 70 -17.59 1.25 -34.52
N GLU A 71 -18.24 0.20 -34.03
CA GLU A 71 -17.79 -0.47 -32.80
C GLU A 71 -16.37 -1.05 -32.97
N PRO A 72 -15.41 -0.66 -32.11
CA PRO A 72 -14.04 -1.14 -32.22
C PRO A 72 -13.93 -2.60 -31.80
N GLU A 73 -12.95 -3.32 -32.38
CA GLU A 73 -12.61 -4.68 -31.93
C GLU A 73 -12.44 -4.76 -30.41
N PRO A 74 -13.06 -5.76 -29.73
CA PRO A 74 -13.00 -5.87 -28.29
C PRO A 74 -11.56 -5.99 -27.80
N ILE A 75 -11.25 -5.24 -26.74
CA ILE A 75 -9.96 -5.30 -26.07
C ILE A 75 -10.00 -6.51 -25.15
N GLN A 76 -9.04 -7.43 -25.31
CA GLN A 76 -8.85 -8.47 -24.30
C GLN A 76 -8.49 -7.78 -22.98
N THR A 77 -9.32 -7.99 -21.96
CA THR A 77 -9.08 -7.47 -20.62
C THR A 77 -7.73 -8.01 -20.13
N PRO A 78 -6.84 -7.14 -19.64
CA PRO A 78 -5.55 -7.59 -19.14
C PRO A 78 -5.78 -8.50 -17.94
N LYS A 79 -5.19 -9.70 -17.96
CA LYS A 79 -5.19 -10.60 -16.81
C LYS A 79 -4.25 -10.04 -15.73
N THR A 80 -4.79 -9.20 -14.85
CA THR A 80 -4.06 -8.68 -13.68
C THR A 80 -4.05 -9.73 -12.57
N ILE A 81 -3.19 -9.53 -11.57
CA ILE A 81 -3.18 -10.44 -10.40
C ILE A 81 -4.52 -10.35 -9.65
N GLU A 82 -5.11 -9.15 -9.58
CA GLU A 82 -6.43 -8.92 -8.98
C GLU A 82 -7.54 -9.61 -9.79
N SER A 83 -7.53 -9.51 -11.12
CA SER A 83 -8.54 -10.19 -11.96
C SER A 83 -8.42 -11.71 -11.94
N MET A 84 -7.24 -12.23 -11.59
CA MET A 84 -6.98 -13.67 -11.46
C MET A 84 -6.95 -14.13 -10.00
N ARG A 85 -7.45 -13.31 -9.05
CA ARG A 85 -7.58 -13.70 -7.65
C ARG A 85 -8.40 -14.99 -7.58
N ARG A 86 -7.95 -15.95 -6.77
CA ARG A 86 -8.81 -17.09 -6.44
C ARG A 86 -9.94 -16.57 -5.57
N VAL A 87 -11.16 -16.70 -6.05
CA VAL A 87 -12.34 -16.51 -5.23
C VAL A 87 -12.33 -17.66 -4.23
N GLU A 88 -12.18 -17.35 -2.94
CA GLU A 88 -12.41 -18.36 -1.91
C GLU A 88 -13.91 -18.59 -1.81
N THR A 89 -14.34 -19.83 -1.62
CA THR A 89 -15.76 -20.20 -1.47
C THR A 89 -16.45 -19.47 -0.30
N TRP A 90 -15.67 -18.99 0.66
CA TRP A 90 -16.11 -18.19 1.81
C TRP A 90 -16.05 -16.68 1.54
N SER A 91 -15.92 -16.24 0.28
CA SER A 91 -16.16 -14.84 -0.07
C SER A 91 -17.67 -14.63 0.08
N VAL A 92 -18.05 -14.10 1.25
CA VAL A 92 -19.45 -13.95 1.64
C VAL A 92 -20.05 -12.83 0.77
N ASP A 93 -20.70 -13.22 -0.33
CA ASP A 93 -21.74 -12.43 -0.99
C ASP A 93 -23.03 -12.41 -0.14
N THR A 94 -23.00 -12.92 1.10
CA THR A 94 -24.11 -12.92 2.05
C THR A 94 -24.09 -11.65 2.90
N GLU A 95 -24.67 -10.59 2.33
CA GLU A 95 -24.80 -9.23 2.86
C GLU A 95 -25.50 -9.05 4.24
N GLY A 96 -25.51 -9.99 5.20
CA GLY A 96 -26.18 -9.60 6.45
C GLY A 96 -26.29 -10.46 7.68
N VAL A 97 -25.87 -11.73 7.76
CA VAL A 97 -26.24 -12.53 8.96
C VAL A 97 -25.04 -12.84 9.86
N ALA A 98 -23.89 -13.26 9.31
CA ALA A 98 -22.72 -13.60 10.13
C ALA A 98 -21.96 -12.37 10.68
N CYS A 99 -22.09 -11.21 10.05
CA CYS A 99 -21.44 -9.97 10.50
C CYS A 99 -22.23 -9.19 11.57
N MET A 100 -23.49 -9.58 11.83
CA MET A 100 -24.37 -8.84 12.74
C MET A 100 -24.14 -9.17 14.21
N ILE A 101 -23.57 -10.34 14.52
CA ILE A 101 -23.24 -10.77 15.89
C ILE A 101 -21.74 -10.99 15.94
N ASP A 102 -21.00 -9.90 16.16
CA ASP A 102 -19.54 -9.87 16.18
C ASP A 102 -19.08 -9.11 17.43
N GLU A 103 -17.84 -9.32 17.86
CA GLU A 103 -17.30 -8.76 19.11
C GLU A 103 -17.27 -7.22 19.13
N PHE A 104 -17.44 -6.60 17.96
CA PHE A 104 -17.44 -5.15 17.76
C PHE A 104 -18.84 -4.54 17.69
N GLN A 105 -19.91 -5.34 17.74
CA GLN A 105 -21.28 -4.86 17.51
C GLN A 105 -21.67 -3.73 18.46
N GLU A 106 -21.33 -3.82 19.75
CA GLU A 106 -21.66 -2.78 20.74
C GLU A 106 -21.07 -1.42 20.40
N TYR A 107 -19.84 -1.41 19.85
CA TYR A 107 -19.20 -0.20 19.37
C TYR A 107 -19.92 0.37 18.14
N TYR A 108 -20.25 -0.47 17.15
CA TYR A 108 -20.92 -0.01 15.93
C TYR A 108 -22.38 0.41 16.16
N ASN A 109 -23.02 -0.09 17.22
CA ASN A 109 -24.33 0.38 17.68
C ASN A 109 -24.25 1.76 18.37
N GLY A 110 -23.05 2.26 18.68
CA GLY A 110 -22.84 3.54 19.36
C GLY A 110 -22.98 3.49 20.88
N ASN A 111 -23.06 2.30 21.47
CA ASN A 111 -23.22 2.14 22.93
C ASN A 111 -21.91 2.38 23.68
N VAL A 112 -20.77 2.12 23.03
CA VAL A 112 -19.44 2.19 23.64
C VAL A 112 -18.56 3.20 22.90
N THR A 113 -18.07 4.21 23.62
CA THR A 113 -17.06 5.12 23.10
C THR A 113 -15.67 4.51 23.23
N PRO A 114 -14.84 4.50 22.17
CA PRO A 114 -13.54 3.87 22.24
C PRO A 114 -12.61 4.67 23.16
N LYS A 115 -11.96 3.96 24.08
CA LYS A 115 -10.94 4.46 25.00
C LYS A 115 -9.71 3.57 24.84
N ILE A 116 -8.61 4.14 24.34
CA ILE A 116 -7.50 3.34 23.80
C ILE A 116 -6.24 3.55 24.63
N LEU A 117 -5.64 2.46 25.07
CA LEU A 117 -4.36 2.47 25.76
C LEU A 117 -3.23 2.17 24.78
N ILE A 118 -2.37 3.16 24.51
CA ILE A 118 -1.16 2.94 23.72
C ILE A 118 0.00 2.65 24.67
N THR A 119 0.71 1.55 24.42
CA THR A 119 1.93 1.20 25.16
C THR A 119 3.05 0.82 24.21
N SER A 120 4.28 0.80 24.74
CA SER A 120 5.48 0.49 23.99
C SER A 120 6.30 -0.62 24.63
N ASN A 121 7.37 -1.05 23.96
CA ASN A 121 8.40 -1.86 24.60
C ASN A 121 9.11 -1.10 25.74
N ARG A 122 9.87 -1.82 26.57
CA ARG A 122 10.73 -1.22 27.59
C ARG A 122 11.81 -0.36 26.92
N ARG A 123 12.04 0.84 27.44
CA ARG A 123 13.04 1.81 26.94
C ARG A 123 12.86 2.11 25.43
N PRO A 124 11.78 2.80 25.04
CA PRO A 124 11.52 3.12 23.64
C PRO A 124 12.56 4.09 23.07
N SER A 125 12.96 3.87 21.82
CA SER A 125 13.86 4.75 21.07
C SER A 125 13.21 6.11 20.79
N TYR A 126 14.03 7.09 20.42
CA TYR A 126 13.53 8.41 20.03
C TYR A 126 12.50 8.31 18.89
N LYS A 127 12.83 7.58 17.81
CA LYS A 127 11.93 7.41 16.66
C LYS A 127 10.61 6.73 17.04
N LEU A 128 10.65 5.74 17.95
CA LEU A 128 9.44 5.09 18.43
C LEU A 128 8.57 6.06 19.26
N ARG A 129 9.18 6.90 20.11
CA ARG A 129 8.44 7.92 20.86
C ARG A 129 7.81 8.94 19.93
N THR A 130 8.51 9.39 18.89
CA THR A 130 7.95 10.30 17.88
C THR A 130 6.76 9.65 17.16
N PHE A 131 6.88 8.39 16.77
CA PHE A 131 5.78 7.64 16.16
C PHE A 131 4.57 7.51 17.10
N ILE A 132 4.81 7.22 18.39
CA ILE A 132 3.73 7.15 19.40
C ILE A 132 3.04 8.51 19.56
N LYS A 133 3.79 9.63 19.57
CA LYS A 133 3.21 10.97 19.59
C LYS A 133 2.32 11.22 18.38
N GLU A 134 2.74 10.80 17.19
CA GLU A 134 1.90 10.89 15.99
C GLU A 134 0.66 10.01 16.09
N LEU A 135 0.77 8.79 16.64
CA LEU A 135 -0.39 7.92 16.87
C LEU A 135 -1.40 8.53 17.86
N LEU A 136 -0.93 9.19 18.91
CA LEU A 136 -1.81 9.89 19.87
C LEU A 136 -2.59 11.04 19.20
N LEU A 137 -1.99 11.73 18.24
CA LEU A 137 -2.68 12.75 17.45
C LEU A 137 -3.66 12.14 16.44
N ILE A 138 -3.36 10.94 15.95
CA ILE A 138 -4.19 10.25 14.97
C ILE A 138 -5.45 9.69 15.63
N ILE A 139 -5.29 8.97 16.73
CA ILE A 139 -6.34 8.18 17.38
C ILE A 139 -6.95 9.03 18.51
N PRO A 140 -8.22 9.46 18.38
CA PRO A 140 -8.90 10.17 19.46
C PRO A 140 -9.03 9.31 20.71
N ASN A 141 -9.19 9.95 21.87
CA ASN A 141 -9.39 9.26 23.17
C ASN A 141 -8.29 8.23 23.51
N SER A 142 -7.08 8.46 23.01
CA SER A 142 -5.94 7.59 23.27
C SER A 142 -5.05 8.13 24.40
N ILE A 143 -4.60 7.23 25.26
CA ILE A 143 -3.72 7.53 26.40
C ILE A 143 -2.45 6.71 26.24
N TYR A 144 -1.28 7.35 26.37
CA TYR A 144 -0.02 6.63 26.37
C TYR A 144 0.40 6.24 27.79
N LEU A 145 0.62 4.94 28.01
CA LEU A 145 1.20 4.41 29.23
C LEU A 145 2.59 3.84 28.96
N ALA A 146 3.60 4.47 29.55
CA ALA A 146 4.97 4.00 29.49
C ALA A 146 5.11 2.68 30.27
N ARG A 147 5.55 1.64 29.57
CA ARG A 147 5.63 0.28 30.14
C ARG A 147 6.62 0.15 31.31
N SER A 148 7.64 1.02 31.39
CA SER A 148 8.71 0.95 32.40
C SER A 148 9.20 -0.51 32.61
N GLU A 149 9.10 -1.05 33.82
CA GLU A 149 9.41 -2.46 34.14
C GLU A 149 8.16 -3.36 34.25
N PHE A 150 6.96 -2.83 34.06
CA PHE A 150 5.72 -3.60 34.21
C PHE A 150 5.61 -4.73 33.18
N LEU A 151 5.13 -5.88 33.66
CA LEU A 151 4.77 -7.03 32.82
C LEU A 151 3.52 -6.69 32.00
N LEU A 152 3.43 -7.23 30.78
CA LEU A 152 2.30 -6.96 29.89
C LEU A 152 0.97 -7.39 30.52
N LYS A 153 0.97 -8.51 31.25
CA LYS A 153 -0.20 -8.99 32.00
C LYS A 153 -0.74 -7.94 32.97
N ASN A 154 0.14 -7.17 33.62
CA ASN A 154 -0.28 -6.12 34.56
C ASN A 154 -0.85 -4.91 33.83
N VAL A 155 -0.31 -4.58 32.65
CA VAL A 155 -0.84 -3.52 31.79
C VAL A 155 -2.25 -3.89 31.30
N VAL A 156 -2.46 -5.14 30.89
CA VAL A 156 -3.79 -5.63 30.49
C VAL A 156 -4.77 -5.60 31.65
N LYS A 157 -4.38 -6.06 32.84
CA LYS A 157 -5.21 -5.96 34.06
C LYS A 157 -5.59 -4.52 34.39
N HIS A 158 -4.64 -3.59 34.30
CA HIS A 158 -4.90 -2.18 34.53
C HIS A 158 -5.88 -1.62 33.48
N ALA A 159 -5.71 -2.00 32.21
CA ALA A 159 -6.59 -1.57 31.14
C ALA A 159 -8.03 -2.08 31.32
N LEU A 160 -8.20 -3.32 31.80
CA LEU A 160 -9.50 -3.90 32.14
C LEU A 160 -10.16 -3.16 33.30
N ASN A 161 -9.39 -2.86 34.36
CA ASN A 161 -9.90 -2.14 35.53
C ASN A 161 -10.35 -0.70 35.20
N GLU A 162 -9.65 -0.05 34.27
CA GLU A 162 -9.94 1.31 33.80
C GLU A 162 -10.92 1.36 32.61
N SER A 163 -11.51 0.21 32.27
CA SER A 163 -12.50 0.04 31.19
C SER A 163 -12.01 0.59 29.83
N PHE A 164 -10.75 0.33 29.48
CA PHE A 164 -10.28 0.58 28.12
C PHE A 164 -10.89 -0.42 27.15
N THR A 165 -11.22 0.05 25.94
CA THR A 165 -11.83 -0.78 24.89
C THR A 165 -10.79 -1.49 24.04
N ALA A 166 -9.58 -0.94 23.93
CA ALA A 166 -8.48 -1.58 23.21
C ALA A 166 -7.11 -1.16 23.76
N ILE A 167 -6.15 -2.06 23.62
CA ILE A 167 -4.73 -1.82 23.86
C ILE A 167 -3.98 -1.90 22.53
N ILE A 168 -3.18 -0.88 22.25
CA ILE A 168 -2.24 -0.87 21.14
C ILE A 168 -0.83 -0.96 21.70
N MET A 169 -0.10 -2.02 21.37
CA MET A 169 1.29 -2.20 21.76
C MET A 169 2.21 -2.09 20.54
N VAL A 170 3.09 -1.08 20.57
CA VAL A 170 4.07 -0.85 19.51
C VAL A 170 5.46 -1.30 19.97
N ASN A 171 6.10 -2.20 19.23
CA ASN A 171 7.49 -2.58 19.52
C ASN A 171 8.44 -2.07 18.47
N GLN A 172 9.65 -1.76 18.92
CA GLN A 172 10.80 -1.51 18.04
C GLN A 172 11.53 -2.82 17.72
N GLY A 173 12.11 -2.88 16.52
CA GLY A 173 13.04 -3.93 16.13
C GLY A 173 14.45 -3.69 16.73
N ARG A 174 15.39 -4.58 16.36
CA ARG A 174 16.81 -4.44 16.73
C ARG A 174 17.41 -3.12 16.23
N ASP A 175 16.92 -2.64 15.09
CA ASP A 175 17.34 -1.40 14.44
C ASP A 175 16.80 -0.14 15.14
N LYS A 176 16.16 -0.29 16.30
CA LYS A 176 15.52 0.80 17.08
C LYS A 176 14.41 1.55 16.32
N LEU A 177 13.91 0.99 15.21
CA LEU A 177 12.78 1.50 14.44
C LEU A 177 11.48 0.77 14.83
N PRO A 178 10.31 1.43 14.78
CA PRO A 178 9.02 0.77 14.95
C PRO A 178 8.88 -0.38 13.95
N HIS A 179 8.50 -1.56 14.45
CA HIS A 179 8.54 -2.79 13.66
C HIS A 179 7.28 -3.65 13.80
N SER A 180 6.70 -3.69 15.00
CA SER A 180 5.45 -4.40 15.22
C SER A 180 4.39 -3.52 15.84
N PHE A 181 3.16 -3.86 15.50
CA PHE A 181 1.95 -3.20 15.95
C PHE A 181 0.97 -4.29 16.38
N HIS A 182 0.70 -4.39 17.68
CA HIS A 182 -0.29 -5.32 18.22
C HIS A 182 -1.52 -4.54 18.65
N ILE A 183 -2.69 -5.01 18.26
CA ILE A 183 -3.97 -4.43 18.65
C ILE A 183 -4.76 -5.53 19.35
N ALA A 184 -5.04 -5.35 20.63
CA ALA A 184 -5.94 -6.24 21.37
C ALA A 184 -7.20 -5.47 21.72
N THR A 185 -8.33 -6.03 21.33
CA THR A 185 -9.64 -5.53 21.73
C THR A 185 -9.96 -6.11 23.11
N LEU A 186 -10.43 -5.28 24.03
CA LEU A 186 -10.81 -5.67 25.40
C LEU A 186 -12.33 -5.61 25.55
N PRO A 187 -12.94 -6.38 26.47
CA PRO A 187 -12.29 -7.30 27.42
C PRO A 187 -11.83 -8.63 26.82
N ASP A 188 -12.67 -9.28 26.00
CA ASP A 188 -12.43 -10.63 25.47
C ASP A 188 -12.25 -10.68 23.95
N GLY A 189 -11.88 -9.55 23.34
CA GLY A 189 -11.75 -9.46 21.89
C GLY A 189 -10.42 -10.00 21.34
N PRO A 190 -10.29 -10.08 20.01
CA PRO A 190 -9.12 -10.68 19.37
C PRO A 190 -7.87 -9.79 19.50
N THR A 191 -6.71 -10.46 19.58
CA THR A 191 -5.39 -9.83 19.46
C THR A 191 -4.83 -10.04 18.07
N VAL A 192 -4.55 -8.94 17.37
CA VAL A 192 -3.99 -8.97 16.02
C VAL A 192 -2.58 -8.43 16.03
N PHE A 193 -1.68 -9.21 15.45
CA PHE A 193 -0.29 -8.86 15.26
C PHE A 193 -0.06 -8.42 13.82
N TYR A 194 0.32 -7.16 13.66
CA TYR A 194 0.77 -6.60 12.40
C TYR A 194 2.27 -6.37 12.43
N ARG A 195 2.92 -6.72 11.32
CA ARG A 195 4.25 -6.22 11.00
C ARG A 195 4.11 -4.86 10.34
N LEU A 196 4.76 -3.87 10.91
CA LEU A 196 4.86 -2.53 10.36
C LEU A 196 6.03 -2.45 9.38
N THR A 197 5.77 -1.88 8.21
CA THR A 197 6.73 -1.71 7.12
C THR A 197 6.57 -0.33 6.48
N SER A 198 7.63 0.16 5.85
CA SER A 198 7.61 1.42 5.08
C SER A 198 7.09 2.62 5.87
N LEU A 199 7.51 2.75 7.13
CA LEU A 199 7.16 3.90 7.97
C LEU A 199 7.87 5.16 7.47
N LYS A 200 7.08 6.20 7.24
CA LYS A 200 7.55 7.57 7.05
C LYS A 200 6.76 8.47 8.01
N LEU A 201 7.47 9.13 8.91
CA LEU A 201 6.88 10.04 9.90
C LEU A 201 6.39 11.31 9.24
N ALA A 202 5.39 11.96 9.82
CA ALA A 202 4.88 13.24 9.31
C ALA A 202 5.98 14.31 9.33
N SER A 203 6.85 14.30 10.35
CA SER A 203 7.99 15.21 10.44
C SER A 203 9.01 15.08 9.30
N GLU A 204 9.04 13.94 8.60
CA GLU A 204 9.96 13.65 7.49
C GLU A 204 9.30 13.92 6.12
N MET A 205 8.06 14.38 6.10
CA MET A 205 7.28 14.59 4.88
C MET A 205 7.28 16.06 4.48
N VAL A 206 7.67 16.32 3.23
CA VAL A 206 7.68 17.67 2.65
C VAL A 206 6.25 18.05 2.26
N GLY A 207 5.80 19.23 2.71
CA GLY A 207 4.45 19.74 2.40
C GLY A 207 3.32 19.10 3.21
N ALA A 208 3.64 18.47 4.34
CA ALA A 208 2.62 17.97 5.26
C ALA A 208 1.88 19.15 5.92
N ALA A 209 0.55 19.06 5.99
CA ALA A 209 -0.27 20.04 6.69
C ALA A 209 -0.40 19.68 8.18
N TYR A 210 -0.74 20.67 9.01
CA TYR A 210 -1.00 20.44 10.43
C TYR A 210 -2.31 19.66 10.64
N SER A 211 -2.31 18.76 11.62
CA SER A 211 -3.50 18.02 12.03
C SER A 211 -4.41 18.90 12.87
N SER A 212 -5.70 18.85 12.57
CA SER A 212 -6.76 19.37 13.44
C SER A 212 -7.13 18.35 14.52
N THR A 213 -7.83 18.81 15.56
CA THR A 213 -8.32 17.98 16.67
C THR A 213 -9.63 17.25 16.36
N HIS A 214 -10.28 17.59 15.25
CA HIS A 214 -11.53 17.00 14.78
C HIS A 214 -11.44 15.48 14.60
N TYR A 215 -12.57 14.80 14.80
CA TYR A 215 -12.68 13.36 14.58
C TYR A 215 -12.63 13.03 13.09
N PRO A 216 -11.74 12.10 12.68
CA PRO A 216 -11.54 11.77 11.28
C PRO A 216 -12.65 10.86 10.74
N GLU A 217 -12.97 11.02 9.47
CA GLU A 217 -13.69 10.02 8.69
C GLU A 217 -12.77 8.81 8.44
N ILE A 218 -13.31 7.60 8.49
CA ILE A 218 -12.56 6.36 8.26
C ILE A 218 -13.01 5.72 6.97
N VAL A 219 -12.06 5.42 6.10
CA VAL A 219 -12.30 4.70 4.85
C VAL A 219 -11.59 3.36 4.93
N LEU A 220 -12.37 2.29 4.97
CA LEU A 220 -11.90 0.90 4.89
C LEU A 220 -12.14 0.40 3.47
N ASP A 221 -11.06 0.13 2.73
CA ASP A 221 -11.13 -0.21 1.30
C ASP A 221 -10.57 -1.62 1.05
N ASN A 222 -11.30 -2.43 0.27
CA ASN A 222 -10.97 -3.80 -0.14
C ASN A 222 -10.78 -4.84 1.00
N PHE A 223 -11.57 -4.77 2.07
CA PHE A 223 -11.65 -5.82 3.09
C PHE A 223 -12.79 -6.79 2.76
N THR A 224 -12.53 -7.69 1.81
CA THR A 224 -13.61 -8.49 1.19
C THR A 224 -13.77 -9.87 1.82
N THR A 225 -12.72 -10.46 2.37
CA THR A 225 -12.79 -11.80 2.99
C THR A 225 -13.42 -11.72 4.38
N VAL A 226 -13.86 -12.85 4.95
CA VAL A 226 -14.38 -12.90 6.34
C VAL A 226 -13.34 -12.36 7.33
N LEU A 227 -12.10 -12.83 7.22
CA LEU A 227 -10.98 -12.33 8.02
C LEU A 227 -10.74 -10.83 7.78
N GLY A 228 -10.80 -10.40 6.51
CA GLY A 228 -10.65 -9.01 6.13
C GLY A 228 -11.71 -8.12 6.75
N GLN A 229 -12.98 -8.50 6.66
CA GLN A 229 -14.11 -7.77 7.24
C GLN A 229 -13.97 -7.66 8.76
N ARG A 230 -13.60 -8.76 9.46
CA ARG A 230 -13.35 -8.75 10.91
C ARG A 230 -12.23 -7.78 11.29
N LEU A 231 -11.11 -7.81 10.57
CA LEU A 231 -10.00 -6.88 10.81
C LEU A 231 -10.35 -5.43 10.46
N GLY A 232 -11.12 -5.22 9.39
CA GLY A 232 -11.65 -3.91 9.05
C GLY A 232 -12.50 -3.36 10.19
N ARG A 233 -13.38 -4.20 10.75
CA ARG A 233 -14.20 -3.85 11.91
C ARG A 233 -13.36 -3.51 13.14
N GLN A 234 -12.31 -4.28 13.44
CA GLN A 234 -11.37 -3.97 14.50
C GLN A 234 -10.63 -2.65 14.28
N LEU A 235 -10.15 -2.37 13.06
CA LEU A 235 -9.44 -1.12 12.77
C LEU A 235 -10.39 0.09 12.85
N GLY A 236 -11.65 -0.08 12.42
CA GLY A 236 -12.68 0.94 12.53
C GLY A 236 -13.11 1.23 13.97
N SER A 237 -13.10 0.22 14.87
CA SER A 237 -13.47 0.40 16.28
C SER A 237 -12.46 1.15 17.13
N LEU A 238 -11.29 1.48 16.56
CA LEU A 238 -10.27 2.32 17.21
C LEU A 238 -10.57 3.82 17.14
N PHE A 239 -11.63 4.24 16.49
CA PHE A 239 -11.95 5.65 16.29
C PHE A 239 -13.39 5.90 16.69
N PRO A 240 -13.80 7.14 17.02
CA PRO A 240 -15.21 7.42 17.30
C PRO A 240 -16.10 7.13 16.08
N PRO A 241 -17.34 6.65 16.27
CA PRO A 241 -18.24 6.32 15.16
C PRO A 241 -18.79 7.56 14.45
N ASN A 242 -18.83 8.71 15.13
CA ASN A 242 -19.33 9.97 14.59
C ASN A 242 -18.16 10.87 14.17
N PRO A 243 -17.87 11.01 12.86
CA PRO A 243 -16.81 11.88 12.37
C PRO A 243 -17.26 13.34 12.26
N ASP A 244 -16.29 14.25 12.36
CA ASP A 244 -16.51 15.68 12.19
C ASP A 244 -16.19 16.10 10.74
N PHE A 245 -17.23 16.22 9.91
CA PHE A 245 -17.07 16.60 8.51
C PHE A 245 -16.47 18.00 8.31
N GLU A 246 -16.63 18.91 9.28
CA GLU A 246 -16.05 20.25 9.25
C GLU A 246 -14.51 20.21 9.24
N GLY A 247 -13.92 19.24 9.95
CA GLY A 247 -12.48 19.06 10.00
C GLY A 247 -11.86 18.62 8.66
N ARG A 248 -12.66 18.05 7.76
CA ARG A 248 -12.28 17.48 6.45
C ARG A 248 -11.09 16.54 6.54
N ARG A 249 -11.10 15.72 7.60
CA ARG A 249 -10.01 14.83 7.97
C ARG A 249 -10.42 13.41 7.63
N VAL A 250 -9.58 12.69 6.89
CA VAL A 250 -9.87 11.32 6.48
C VAL A 250 -8.66 10.41 6.74
N ILE A 251 -8.94 9.27 7.35
CA ILE A 251 -8.01 8.18 7.54
C ILE A 251 -8.43 7.05 6.61
N THR A 252 -7.49 6.54 5.82
CA THR A 252 -7.74 5.46 4.88
C THR A 252 -6.90 4.25 5.26
N PHE A 253 -7.58 3.13 5.46
CA PHE A 253 -6.99 1.80 5.47
C PHE A 253 -7.37 1.12 4.15
N ARG A 254 -6.41 1.03 3.24
CA ARG A 254 -6.62 0.34 1.96
C ARG A 254 -5.90 -1.00 1.99
N ASN A 255 -6.65 -2.09 1.86
CA ASN A 255 -6.07 -3.40 1.62
C ASN A 255 -5.70 -3.54 0.14
N GLN A 256 -4.46 -3.94 -0.13
CA GLN A 256 -4.01 -4.36 -1.44
C GLN A 256 -3.05 -5.54 -1.30
N ARG A 257 -3.51 -6.74 -1.68
CA ARG A 257 -2.73 -7.99 -1.62
C ARG A 257 -2.20 -8.31 -0.22
N ASP A 258 -3.07 -8.22 0.78
CA ASP A 258 -2.77 -8.43 2.21
C ASP A 258 -1.80 -7.39 2.82
N PHE A 259 -1.56 -6.30 2.11
CA PHE A 259 -0.90 -5.12 2.64
C PHE A 259 -1.95 -4.04 2.92
N ILE A 260 -2.09 -3.66 4.18
CA ILE A 260 -2.97 -2.59 4.60
C ILE A 260 -2.15 -1.31 4.58
N PHE A 261 -2.45 -0.43 3.63
CA PHE A 261 -1.84 0.88 3.54
C PHE A 261 -2.63 1.86 4.41
N PHE A 262 -1.95 2.39 5.43
CA PHE A 262 -2.47 3.48 6.23
C PHE A 262 -2.09 4.81 5.60
N ARG A 263 -3.07 5.69 5.43
CA ARG A 263 -2.85 7.09 5.04
C ARG A 263 -3.75 8.01 5.83
N HIS A 264 -3.25 9.19 6.15
CA HIS A 264 -3.99 10.22 6.86
C HIS A 264 -3.94 11.52 6.05
N HIS A 265 -5.09 11.95 5.56
CA HIS A 265 -5.23 13.08 4.66
C HIS A 265 -6.20 14.12 5.20
N ARG A 266 -6.00 15.37 4.77
CA ARG A 266 -7.04 16.38 4.66
C ARG A 266 -7.56 16.38 3.24
N TYR A 267 -8.86 16.59 3.09
CA TYR A 267 -9.45 16.77 1.78
C TYR A 267 -9.98 18.19 1.58
N VAL A 268 -9.86 18.68 0.35
CA VAL A 268 -10.36 20.00 -0.07
C VAL A 268 -11.11 19.83 -1.38
N PHE A 269 -12.39 20.15 -1.36
CA PHE A 269 -13.21 20.20 -2.57
C PHE A 269 -12.77 21.38 -3.44
N ARG A 270 -12.34 21.10 -4.67
CA ARG A 270 -12.08 22.14 -5.69
C ARG A 270 -13.32 22.37 -6.56
N SER A 271 -14.12 21.33 -6.75
CA SER A 271 -15.44 21.35 -7.38
C SER A 271 -16.31 20.24 -6.78
N MET A 272 -17.57 20.16 -7.20
CA MET A 272 -18.51 19.09 -6.78
C MET A 272 -17.99 17.68 -7.11
N GLU A 273 -17.20 17.53 -8.17
CA GLU A 273 -16.69 16.22 -8.63
C GLU A 273 -15.21 15.99 -8.28
N LYS A 274 -14.46 17.07 -7.98
CA LYS A 274 -13.00 17.00 -7.82
C LYS A 274 -12.59 17.35 -6.41
N CYS A 275 -11.99 16.37 -5.75
CA CYS A 275 -11.39 16.52 -4.44
C CYS A 275 -9.87 16.43 -4.53
N SER A 276 -9.18 17.31 -3.79
CA SER A 276 -7.72 17.26 -3.64
C SER A 276 -7.36 16.82 -2.22
N LEU A 277 -6.36 15.95 -2.12
CA LEU A 277 -5.89 15.39 -0.86
C LEU A 277 -4.52 15.95 -0.50
N VAL A 278 -4.34 16.32 0.77
CA VAL A 278 -3.06 16.73 1.35
C VAL A 278 -2.78 15.82 2.53
N GLU A 279 -1.56 15.32 2.65
CA GLU A 279 -1.21 14.43 3.75
C GLU A 279 -0.90 15.22 5.02
N ILE A 280 -1.38 14.69 6.14
CA ILE A 280 -1.19 15.27 7.47
C ILE A 280 -0.37 14.32 8.35
N GLY A 281 -0.63 13.03 8.27
CA GLY A 281 -0.05 12.04 9.19
C GLY A 281 1.02 11.15 8.57
N PRO A 282 1.58 10.24 9.39
CA PRO A 282 2.54 9.27 8.92
C PRO A 282 1.96 8.35 7.86
N ARG A 283 2.87 7.83 7.03
CA ARG A 283 2.57 6.73 6.10
C ARG A 283 3.20 5.48 6.65
N PHE A 284 2.44 4.40 6.70
CA PHE A 284 3.00 3.08 6.95
C PHE A 284 2.13 2.02 6.29
N THR A 285 2.69 0.82 6.20
CA THR A 285 2.01 -0.36 5.68
C THR A 285 2.03 -1.42 6.75
N LEU A 286 0.85 -1.91 7.10
CA LEU A 286 0.66 -3.04 8.00
C LEU A 286 0.53 -4.32 7.19
N LYS A 287 1.21 -5.37 7.63
CA LYS A 287 1.04 -6.72 7.11
C LYS A 287 0.63 -7.61 8.26
N ILE A 288 -0.51 -8.29 8.13
CA ILE A 288 -0.96 -9.24 9.14
C ILE A 288 0.03 -10.38 9.30
N ARG A 289 0.25 -10.79 10.54
CA ARG A 289 1.11 -11.91 10.90
C ARG A 289 0.38 -12.96 11.71
N SER A 290 -0.47 -12.55 12.65
CA SER A 290 -1.35 -13.48 13.35
C SER A 290 -2.61 -12.80 13.84
N VAL A 291 -3.69 -13.57 13.93
CA VAL A 291 -4.92 -13.25 14.65
C VAL A 291 -5.09 -14.32 15.71
N GLN A 292 -5.25 -13.87 16.94
CA GLN A 292 -5.37 -14.69 18.11
C GLN A 292 -6.67 -14.33 18.83
N GLU A 293 -7.34 -15.34 19.36
CA GLU A 293 -8.50 -15.17 20.24
C GLU A 293 -8.05 -14.72 21.64
N GLY A 294 -8.76 -13.73 22.20
CA GLY A 294 -8.48 -13.15 23.52
C GLY A 294 -7.31 -12.16 23.57
N ALA A 295 -7.16 -11.53 24.74
CA ALA A 295 -6.19 -10.46 24.99
C ALA A 295 -4.79 -10.97 25.38
N PHE A 296 -3.83 -10.92 24.44
CA PHE A 296 -2.39 -11.12 24.69
C PHE A 296 -2.00 -12.42 25.46
N ASP A 297 -2.57 -13.58 25.11
CA ASP A 297 -2.09 -14.86 25.65
C ASP A 297 -0.89 -15.41 24.85
N LEU A 298 0.31 -15.28 25.41
CA LEU A 298 1.55 -15.74 24.77
C LEU A 298 1.78 -17.25 24.86
N VAL A 299 1.05 -17.98 25.72
CA VAL A 299 1.38 -19.38 26.07
C VAL A 299 0.35 -20.36 25.52
N HIS A 300 -0.94 -20.09 25.71
CA HIS A 300 -2.02 -21.01 25.29
C HIS A 300 -2.98 -20.38 24.29
N GLY A 301 -2.58 -19.27 23.68
CA GLY A 301 -3.38 -18.53 22.72
C GLY A 301 -3.85 -19.38 21.54
N LEU A 302 -5.16 -19.42 21.32
CA LEU A 302 -5.74 -20.00 20.12
C LEU A 302 -5.54 -19.03 18.94
N TYR A 303 -4.83 -19.49 17.92
CA TYR A 303 -4.58 -18.71 16.71
C TYR A 303 -5.60 -19.08 15.63
N GLU A 304 -6.48 -18.15 15.29
CA GLU A 304 -7.37 -18.26 14.14
C GLU A 304 -6.57 -18.19 12.83
N PHE A 305 -5.63 -17.24 12.77
CA PHE A 305 -4.79 -17.05 11.60
C PHE A 305 -3.32 -16.91 12.01
N LEU A 306 -2.45 -17.65 11.33
CA LEU A 306 -1.01 -17.53 11.47
C LEU A 306 -0.36 -17.49 10.09
N TRP A 307 0.35 -16.41 9.81
CA TRP A 307 1.10 -16.28 8.58
C TRP A 307 2.31 -17.23 8.58
N LYS A 308 2.42 -18.04 7.53
CA LYS A 308 3.58 -18.92 7.26
C LYS A 308 4.20 -18.55 5.91
N PRO A 309 5.52 -18.70 5.72
CA PRO A 309 6.16 -18.46 4.43
C PRO A 309 5.55 -19.26 3.27
N ASP A 310 5.08 -20.48 3.54
CA ASP A 310 4.49 -21.36 2.53
C ASP A 310 3.19 -20.79 1.93
N LEU A 311 2.46 -19.99 2.70
CA LEU A 311 1.26 -19.29 2.22
C LEU A 311 1.59 -18.27 1.12
N GLN A 312 2.85 -17.80 1.03
CA GLN A 312 3.28 -16.83 0.02
C GLN A 312 3.58 -17.48 -1.35
N VAL A 313 3.64 -18.81 -1.43
CA VAL A 313 3.90 -19.52 -2.70
C VAL A 313 2.78 -19.24 -3.70
N ASP A 314 1.53 -19.22 -3.23
CA ASP A 314 0.38 -18.90 -4.06
C ASP A 314 0.08 -17.40 -4.08
N ARG A 315 0.70 -16.69 -5.04
CA ARG A 315 0.58 -15.22 -5.18
C ARG A 315 -0.82 -14.72 -5.57
N LYS A 316 -1.77 -15.61 -5.86
CA LYS A 316 -3.15 -15.29 -6.27
C LYS A 316 -4.17 -15.51 -5.15
N ARG A 317 -3.73 -16.06 -4.02
CA ARG A 317 -4.54 -16.19 -2.81
C ARG A 317 -4.26 -14.99 -1.92
N PHE A 318 -5.33 -14.32 -1.51
CA PHE A 318 -5.29 -13.20 -0.59
C PHE A 318 -6.20 -13.52 0.59
N PHE A 319 -5.74 -13.21 1.80
CA PHE A 319 -6.40 -13.56 3.05
C PHE A 319 -7.28 -12.42 3.60
N LEU A 320 -7.05 -11.19 3.15
CA LEU A 320 -7.80 -9.98 3.56
C LEU A 320 -8.81 -9.48 2.51
#